data_AF-A0A2E4FD39-F1
#
_entry.id   AF-A0A2E4FD39-F1
#
_cell.length_a   1.000
_cell.length_b   1.000
_cell.length_c   1.000
_cell.angle_alpha   90.00
_cell.angle_beta   90.00
_cell.angle_gamma   90.00
#
_symmetry.space_group_name_H-M   'P 1'
#
loop_
_entity.id
_entity.type
_entity.pdbx_description
1 polymer ?
#
loop_
_entity_poly.entity_id
_entity_poly.type
_entity_poly.pdbx_seq_one_letter_code
_entity_poly.pdbx_strand_id
1 'polypeptide(L)' 'MLLQPKSFVEPDSFHCRAYGQRLAIFTCMSNYVDANALKRSDLPCWKCEQGEDVRAEFAKG' A
#
# COMPACT_ATOMS: atom_id res chain seq x y z
N MET A 1 -35.57 -12.03 -2.60
CA MET A 1 -34.44 -12.02 -1.64
C MET A 1 -33.37 -11.11 -2.21
N LEU A 2 -33.14 -9.96 -1.58
CA LEU A 2 -32.08 -9.03 -2.00
C LEU A 2 -30.74 -9.65 -1.58
N LEU A 3 -29.92 -10.03 -2.56
CA LEU A 3 -28.55 -10.46 -2.33
C LEU A 3 -27.79 -9.30 -1.67
N GLN A 4 -27.55 -9.39 -0.37
CA GLN A 4 -26.58 -8.52 0.29
C GLN A 4 -25.22 -8.82 -0.35
N PRO A 5 -24.53 -7.84 -0.96
CA PRO A 5 -23.18 -8.07 -1.44
C PRO A 5 -22.33 -8.49 -0.24
N LYS A 6 -21.61 -9.60 -0.40
CA LYS A 6 -20.60 -10.08 0.55
C LYS A 6 -19.80 -8.88 1.03
N SER A 7 -19.74 -8.71 2.35
CA SER A 7 -19.04 -7.64 3.07
C SER A 7 -17.88 -7.07 2.25
N PHE A 8 -17.95 -5.78 1.91
CA PHE A 8 -16.82 -5.06 1.36
C PHE A 8 -15.68 -5.17 2.37
N VAL A 9 -14.73 -6.08 2.13
CA VAL A 9 -13.52 -6.17 2.91
C VAL A 9 -12.73 -4.92 2.55
N GLU A 10 -12.61 -3.98 3.49
CA GLU A 10 -11.76 -2.82 3.26
C GLU A 10 -10.36 -3.33 2.92
N PRO A 11 -9.75 -2.85 1.83
CA PRO A 11 -8.40 -3.26 1.48
C PRO A 11 -7.46 -2.85 2.61
N ASP A 12 -6.59 -3.79 3.01
CA ASP A 12 -5.59 -3.54 4.04
C ASP A 12 -4.84 -2.24 3.71
N SER A 13 -4.80 -1.33 4.68
CA SER A 13 -4.27 0.02 4.50
C SER A 13 -3.51 0.47 5.73
N PHE A 14 -2.51 1.32 5.50
CA PHE A 14 -1.69 1.89 6.55
C PHE A 14 -1.63 3.41 6.43
N HIS A 15 -1.34 4.09 7.53
CA HIS A 15 -1.20 5.54 7.54
C HIS A 15 0.27 5.94 7.33
N CYS A 16 0.52 6.72 6.28
CA CYS A 16 1.83 7.27 6.02
C CYS A 16 1.99 8.65 6.69
N ARG A 17 2.75 8.71 7.80
CA ARG A 17 2.97 9.95 8.57
C ARG A 17 3.58 11.07 7.73
N ALA A 18 4.58 10.76 6.90
CA ALA A 18 5.29 11.76 6.09
C ALA A 18 4.38 12.48 5.07
N TYR A 19 3.32 11.83 4.61
CA TYR A 19 2.38 12.37 3.62
C TYR A 19 1.00 12.68 4.20
N GLY A 20 0.76 12.41 5.49
CA GLY A 20 -0.51 12.63 6.15
C GLY A 20 -1.70 11.88 5.52
N GLN A 21 -1.46 10.79 4.80
CA GLN A 21 -2.51 10.07 4.04
C GLN A 21 -2.54 8.58 4.37
N ARG A 22 -3.71 7.94 4.20
CA ARG A 22 -3.83 6.48 4.21
C ARG A 22 -3.52 5.92 2.82
N LEU A 23 -2.72 4.88 2.78
CA LEU A 23 -2.36 4.17 1.56
C LEU A 23 -2.84 2.72 1.66
N ALA A 24 -3.41 2.19 0.57
CA ALA A 24 -3.71 0.77 0.46
C ALA A 24 -2.39 -0.01 0.26
N ILE A 25 -2.23 -1.13 0.97
CA ILE A 25 -1.02 -1.96 0.93
C ILE A 25 -0.74 -2.43 -0.49
N PHE A 26 -1.74 -3.00 -1.17
CA PHE A 26 -1.58 -3.49 -2.56
C PHE A 26 -1.13 -2.38 -3.53
N THR A 27 -1.74 -1.21 -3.45
CA THR A 27 -1.35 -0.06 -4.27
C THR A 27 0.07 0.41 -3.92
N CYS A 28 0.44 0.38 -2.65
CA CYS A 28 1.80 0.67 -2.20
C CYS A 28 2.80 -0.29 -2.86
N MET A 29 2.55 -1.61 -2.78
CA MET A 29 3.45 -2.62 -3.35
C MET A 29 3.62 -2.45 -4.86
N SER A 30 2.51 -2.27 -5.60
CA SER A 30 2.56 -2.02 -7.05
C SER A 30 3.41 -0.79 -7.37
N ASN A 31 3.14 0.33 -6.68
CA ASN A 31 3.89 1.57 -6.88
C ASN A 31 5.36 1.43 -6.50
N TYR A 32 5.70 0.60 -5.51
CA TYR A 32 7.09 0.36 -5.13
C TYR A 32 7.85 -0.45 -6.19
N VAL A 33 7.21 -1.46 -6.79
CA VAL A 33 7.77 -2.22 -7.91
C VAL A 33 7.97 -1.32 -9.13
N ASP A 34 6.96 -0.51 -9.47
CA ASP A 34 7.03 0.43 -10.59
C ASP A 34 8.08 1.53 -10.35
N ALA A 35 8.18 2.05 -9.13
CA ALA A 35 9.22 2.99 -8.71
C ALA A 35 10.63 2.43 -8.95
N ASN A 36 10.85 1.18 -8.56
CA ASN A 36 12.12 0.47 -8.79
C ASN A 36 12.42 0.35 -10.29
N ALA A 37 11.45 -0.15 -11.06
CA ALA A 37 11.61 -0.40 -12.49
C ALA A 37 11.87 0.90 -13.27
N LEU A 38 11.21 1.99 -12.89
CA LEU A 38 11.28 3.29 -13.57
C LEU A 38 12.28 4.26 -12.93
N LYS A 39 13.00 3.83 -11.88
CA LYS A 39 13.90 4.69 -11.06
C LYS A 39 13.20 5.95 -10.51
N ARG A 40 11.92 5.83 -10.15
CA ARG A 40 11.07 6.90 -9.61
C ARG A 40 10.92 6.76 -8.10
N SER A 41 11.86 7.36 -7.35
CA SER A 41 11.89 7.31 -5.88
C SER A 41 10.98 8.36 -5.22
N ASP A 42 10.21 9.12 -5.99
CA ASP A 42 9.31 10.17 -5.52
C ASP A 42 7.95 9.65 -5.01
N LEU A 43 7.64 8.38 -5.27
CA LEU A 43 6.35 7.80 -4.91
C LEU A 43 6.17 7.65 -3.38
N PRO A 44 4.96 7.90 -2.84
CA PRO A 44 4.72 7.89 -1.40
C PRO A 44 5.09 6.58 -0.72
N CYS A 45 4.81 5.43 -1.36
CA CYS A 45 5.17 4.12 -0.80
C CYS A 45 6.69 3.96 -0.64
N TRP A 46 7.46 4.49 -1.59
CA TRP A 46 8.93 4.43 -1.58
C TRP A 46 9.52 5.21 -0.40
N LYS A 47 9.01 6.43 -0.18
CA LYS A 47 9.53 7.36 0.82
C LYS A 47 8.94 7.17 2.22
N CYS A 48 7.85 6.43 2.35
CA CYS A 48 7.21 6.23 3.64
C CYS A 48 7.95 5.15 4.45
N GLU A 49 8.41 5.51 5.65
CA GLU A 49 9.04 4.57 6.59
C GLU A 49 8.08 3.45 6.97
N GLN A 50 6.81 3.75 7.25
CA GLN A 50 5.78 2.72 7.48
C GLN A 50 5.55 1.83 6.25
N GLY A 51 5.79 2.38 5.06
CA GLY A 51 5.75 1.60 3.82
C GLY A 51 6.87 0.56 3.78
N GLU A 52 8.01 0.80 4.42
CA GLU A 52 9.11 -0.15 4.52
C GLU A 52 8.74 -1.36 5.37
N ASP A 53 8.20 -1.14 6.56
CA ASP A 53 7.72 -2.21 7.44
C ASP A 53 6.66 -3.07 6.74
N VAL A 54 5.69 -2.41 6.09
CA VAL A 54 4.63 -3.06 5.33
C VAL A 54 5.18 -3.88 4.17
N ARG A 55 6.20 -3.37 3.44
CA ARG A 55 6.86 -4.14 2.37
C ARG A 55 7.57 -5.38 2.92
N ALA A 56 8.27 -5.22 4.04
CA ALA A 56 9.01 -6.31 4.66
C ALA A 56 8.07 -7.40 5.21
N GLU A 57 6.90 -7.02 5.74
CA GLU A 57 5.87 -7.95 6.17
C GLU A 57 5.19 -8.63 4.98
N PHE A 58 4.81 -7.87 3.95
CA PHE A 58 4.19 -8.39 2.74
C PHE A 58 5.08 -9.43 2.02
N ALA A 59 6.40 -9.23 2.02
CA ALA A 59 7.36 -10.15 1.42
C ALA A 59 7.58 -11.46 2.20
N LYS A 60 7.13 -11.55 3.46
CA LYS A 60 7.20 -12.78 4.28
C LYS A 60 5.99 -13.70 4.08
N GLY A 61 4.94 -13.19 3.44
CA GLY A 61 3.67 -13.90 3.18
C GLY A 61 3.76 -14.89 2.03
#